data_AF-A0A914ITT1-F1
#
_entry.id   AF-A0A914ITT1-F1
#
_cell.length_a   1.000
_cell.length_b   1.000
_cell.length_c   1.000
_cell.angle_alpha   90.00
_cell.angle_beta   90.00
_cell.angle_gamma   90.00
#
_symmetry.space_group_name_H-M   'P 1'
#
loop_
_entity.id
_entity.type
_entity.pdbx_description
1 polymer ?
#
loop_
_entity_poly.entity_id
_entity_poly.type
_entity_poly.pdbx_seq_one_letter_code
_entity_poly.pdbx_strand_id
1 'polypeptide(L)'
;MKQFFNDDWTNGLVLMIADKREISDARDELAVPMDTPIELFGEEGFEDIDPFIPIETQLYTENEAKTVHGYYKDKNWLTSENSRSEAGLKQFYYLSAFNPYYFERLCAFN
;
A
#
# COMPACT_ATOMS: atom_id res chain seq x y z
N MET A 1 -6.91 18.82 14.57
CA MET A 1 -7.27 17.62 13.78
C MET A 1 -8.50 16.94 14.37
N LYS A 2 -8.52 16.61 15.68
CA LYS A 2 -9.67 15.98 16.36
C LYS A 2 -11.04 16.66 16.16
N GLN A 3 -11.08 17.99 15.96
CA GLN A 3 -12.33 18.72 15.69
C GLN A 3 -13.07 18.24 14.42
N PHE A 4 -12.36 17.69 13.43
CA PHE A 4 -12.99 17.17 12.20
C PHE A 4 -13.61 15.78 12.38
N PHE A 5 -13.34 15.09 13.49
CA PHE A 5 -13.97 13.81 13.83
C PHE A 5 -15.30 13.99 14.54
N ASN A 6 -15.59 15.21 15.02
CA ASN A 6 -16.90 15.53 15.55
C ASN A 6 -17.96 15.36 14.46
N ASP A 7 -19.14 14.91 14.83
CA ASP A 7 -20.30 14.72 13.96
C ASP A 7 -21.17 15.99 13.83
N ASP A 8 -20.61 17.16 14.16
CA ASP A 8 -21.31 18.45 14.22
C ASP A 8 -21.49 19.14 12.85
N TRP A 9 -21.12 18.46 11.77
CA TRP A 9 -21.19 18.97 10.40
C TRP A 9 -21.86 17.96 9.45
N THR A 10 -22.37 18.45 8.33
CA THR A 10 -23.09 17.65 7.32
C THR A 10 -22.56 17.92 5.91
N ASN A 11 -22.87 17.03 4.95
CA ASN A 11 -22.47 17.13 3.54
C ASN A 11 -20.97 16.98 3.25
N GLY A 12 -20.24 16.21 4.05
CA GLY A 12 -18.97 15.67 3.59
C GLY A 12 -18.57 14.40 4.32
N LEU A 13 -17.34 13.97 4.06
CA LEU A 13 -16.80 12.68 4.50
C LEU A 13 -15.36 12.87 4.95
N VAL A 14 -14.98 12.21 6.03
CA VAL A 14 -13.58 12.05 6.43
C VAL A 14 -13.08 10.71 5.89
N LEU A 15 -12.03 10.76 5.08
CA LEU A 15 -11.31 9.58 4.60
C LEU A 15 -9.93 9.57 5.25
N MET A 16 -9.60 8.49 5.94
CA MET A 16 -8.32 8.32 6.63
C MET A 16 -7.59 7.09 6.09
N ILE A 17 -6.27 7.11 6.19
CA ILE A 17 -5.39 6.01 5.82
C ILE A 17 -4.51 5.73 7.03
N ALA A 18 -4.46 4.47 7.47
CA ALA A 18 -3.51 4.03 8.48
C ALA A 18 -2.16 3.77 7.78
N ASP A 19 -1.14 4.56 8.11
CA ASP A 19 0.19 4.47 7.50
C ASP A 19 1.19 3.83 8.45
N LYS A 20 1.55 2.58 8.16
CA LYS A 20 2.58 1.83 8.88
C LYS A 20 3.96 2.50 8.81
N ARG A 21 4.29 3.14 7.69
CA ARG A 21 5.65 3.63 7.43
C ARG A 21 6.07 4.73 8.38
N GLU A 22 5.12 5.53 8.86
CA GLU A 22 5.38 6.57 9.86
C GLU A 22 5.83 5.97 11.20
N ILE A 23 5.26 4.81 11.56
CA ILE A 23 5.40 4.20 12.88
C ILE A 23 6.51 3.14 12.91
N SER A 24 6.76 2.45 11.79
CA SER A 24 7.77 1.40 11.72
C SER A 24 9.19 1.96 11.87
N ASP A 25 9.91 1.54 12.91
CA ASP A 25 11.36 1.76 12.99
C ASP A 25 12.06 0.73 12.08
N ALA A 26 12.91 1.20 11.18
CA ALA A 26 13.71 0.36 10.30
C ALA A 26 14.66 -0.60 11.05
N ARG A 27 14.89 -0.38 12.34
CA ARG A 27 15.72 -1.24 13.20
C ARG A 27 14.94 -2.34 13.91
N ASP A 28 13.61 -2.33 13.83
CA ASP A 28 12.75 -3.29 14.52
C ASP A 28 12.39 -4.47 13.61
N GLU A 29 13.42 -5.15 13.10
CA GLU A 29 13.28 -6.30 12.18
C GLU A 29 12.70 -7.56 12.85
N LEU A 30 12.58 -7.56 14.18
CA LEU A 30 12.14 -8.71 14.99
C LEU A 30 10.68 -8.60 15.46
N ALA A 31 10.04 -7.45 15.30
CA ALA A 31 8.65 -7.24 15.70
C ALA A 31 7.67 -7.78 14.64
N VAL A 32 6.55 -8.34 15.10
CA VAL A 32 5.42 -8.69 14.23
C VAL A 32 4.93 -7.40 13.56
N PRO A 33 4.74 -7.39 12.23
CA PRO A 33 4.26 -6.20 11.54
C PRO A 33 2.89 -5.77 12.09
N MET A 34 2.85 -4.57 12.67
CA MET A 34 1.62 -3.89 13.10
C MET A 34 0.97 -3.22 11.89
N ASP A 35 -0.19 -3.72 11.49
CA ASP A 35 -0.83 -3.32 10.23
C ASP A 35 -2.31 -2.93 10.44
N THR A 36 -2.86 -3.12 11.65
CA THR A 36 -4.26 -2.78 11.96
C THR A 36 -4.39 -1.36 12.53
N PRO A 37 -5.56 -0.69 12.38
CA PRO A 37 -5.77 0.64 12.92
C PRO A 37 -5.52 0.75 14.43
N ILE A 38 -5.86 -0.26 15.22
CA ILE A 38 -5.64 -0.24 16.68
C ILE A 38 -4.16 -0.37 17.05
N GLU A 39 -3.40 -1.18 16.31
CA GLU A 39 -1.95 -1.32 16.54
C GLU A 39 -1.20 -0.05 16.13
N LEU A 40 -1.67 0.62 15.07
CA LEU A 40 -1.05 1.84 14.56
C LEU A 40 -1.43 3.08 15.38
N PHE A 41 -2.70 3.24 15.76
CA PHE A 41 -3.16 4.44 16.47
C PHE A 41 -3.13 4.31 18.00
N GLY A 42 -2.95 3.09 18.51
CA GLY A 42 -3.13 2.79 19.93
C GLY A 42 -4.59 2.89 20.37
N GLU A 43 -4.85 2.61 21.65
CA GLU A 43 -6.21 2.65 22.22
C GLU A 43 -6.83 4.06 22.12
N GLU A 44 -6.11 5.11 22.53
CA GLU A 44 -6.63 6.49 22.52
C GLU A 44 -6.97 6.96 21.10
N GLY A 45 -6.06 6.72 20.13
CA GLY A 45 -6.28 7.15 18.75
C GLY A 45 -7.38 6.36 18.04
N PHE A 46 -7.59 5.09 18.43
CA PHE A 46 -8.70 4.28 17.94
C PHE A 46 -10.04 4.77 18.51
N GLU A 47 -10.11 5.07 19.81
CA GLU A 47 -11.31 5.63 20.45
C GLU A 47 -11.70 7.00 19.86
N ASP A 48 -10.73 7.82 19.46
CA ASP A 48 -10.99 9.12 18.82
C ASP A 48 -11.71 9.02 17.46
N ILE A 49 -11.61 7.87 16.77
CA ILE A 49 -12.17 7.67 15.41
C ILE A 49 -13.35 6.68 15.38
N ASP A 50 -13.66 6.04 16.51
CA ASP A 50 -14.79 5.13 16.63
C ASP A 50 -16.11 5.94 16.74
N PRO A 51 -17.15 5.67 15.93
CA PRO A 51 -17.29 4.61 14.93
C PRO A 51 -16.77 4.98 13.52
N PHE A 52 -16.10 4.03 12.87
CA PHE A 52 -15.69 4.14 11.46
C PHE A 52 -15.93 2.84 10.65
N ILE A 53 -15.83 2.95 9.33
CA ILE A 53 -15.93 1.81 8.41
C ILE A 53 -14.50 1.39 7.99
N PRO A 54 -13.99 0.23 8.44
CA PRO A 54 -12.68 -0.24 8.03
C PRO A 54 -12.71 -0.74 6.58
N ILE A 55 -11.70 -0.34 5.79
CA ILE A 55 -11.49 -0.83 4.42
C ILE A 55 -10.08 -1.41 4.35
N GLU A 56 -10.00 -2.74 4.19
CA GLU A 56 -8.72 -3.44 4.01
C GLU A 56 -8.22 -3.25 2.57
N THR A 57 -6.95 -2.85 2.43
CA THR A 57 -6.29 -2.75 1.13
C THR A 57 -5.38 -3.96 0.95
N GLN A 58 -5.67 -4.76 -0.08
CA GLN A 58 -4.91 -5.98 -0.38
C GLN A 58 -3.72 -5.72 -1.31
N LEU A 59 -2.84 -6.71 -1.41
CA LEU A 59 -1.80 -6.74 -2.45
C LEU A 59 -2.43 -6.81 -3.83
N TYR A 60 -1.65 -6.55 -4.88
CA TYR A 60 -2.18 -6.62 -6.23
C TYR A 60 -2.72 -8.02 -6.56
N THR A 61 -3.86 -8.04 -7.24
CA THR A 61 -4.25 -9.20 -8.03
C THR A 61 -3.32 -9.36 -9.24
N GLU A 62 -3.28 -10.57 -9.81
CA GLU A 62 -2.52 -10.80 -11.05
C GLU A 62 -2.94 -9.86 -12.19
N ASN A 63 -4.23 -9.53 -12.28
CA ASN A 63 -4.74 -8.65 -13.32
C ASN A 63 -4.28 -7.19 -13.11
N GLU A 64 -4.26 -6.70 -11.88
CA GLU A 64 -3.74 -5.36 -11.55
C GLU A 64 -2.24 -5.28 -11.81
N ALA A 65 -1.47 -6.25 -11.34
CA ALA A 65 -0.03 -6.30 -11.58
C ALA A 65 0.32 -6.37 -13.08
N LYS A 66 -0.44 -7.17 -13.86
CA LYS A 66 -0.31 -7.22 -15.32
C LYS A 66 -0.66 -5.88 -15.97
N THR A 67 -1.70 -5.21 -15.49
CA THR A 67 -2.14 -3.90 -16.02
C THR A 67 -1.08 -2.84 -15.77
N VAL A 68 -0.52 -2.78 -14.55
CA VAL A 68 0.56 -1.86 -14.19
C VAL A 68 1.84 -2.14 -14.99
N HIS A 69 2.21 -3.42 -15.16
CA HIS A 69 3.33 -3.81 -16.03
C HIS A 69 3.14 -3.33 -17.47
N GLY A 70 1.95 -3.54 -18.04
CA GLY A 70 1.59 -3.06 -19.37
C GLY A 70 1.73 -1.54 -19.48
N TYR A 71 1.24 -0.80 -18.49
CA TYR A 71 1.40 0.65 -18.42
C TYR A 71 2.88 1.07 -18.42
N TYR A 72 3.74 0.44 -17.61
CA TYR A 72 5.18 0.74 -17.59
C TYR A 72 5.88 0.37 -18.90
N LYS A 73 5.46 -0.73 -19.55
CA LYS A 73 5.94 -1.12 -20.88
C LYS A 73 5.59 -0.06 -21.92
N ASP A 74 4.36 0.45 -21.92
CA ASP A 74 3.87 1.44 -22.90
C ASP A 74 4.53 2.81 -22.71
N LYS A 75 4.87 3.16 -21.47
CA LYS A 75 5.62 4.37 -21.14
C LYS A 75 7.13 4.25 -21.38
N ASN A 76 7.62 3.11 -21.89
CA ASN A 76 9.04 2.81 -21.99
C ASN A 76 9.81 2.98 -20.67
N TRP A 77 9.12 2.75 -19.54
CA TRP A 77 9.73 2.74 -18.22
C TRP A 77 10.60 1.48 -18.02
N LEU A 78 10.18 0.37 -18.64
CA LEU A 78 10.92 -0.88 -18.68
C LEU A 78 11.96 -0.84 -19.81
N THR A 79 13.24 -0.71 -19.43
CA THR A 79 14.38 -0.54 -20.34
C THR A 79 14.84 -1.84 -20.98
N SER A 80 14.92 -2.93 -20.20
CA SER A 80 15.43 -4.22 -20.68
C SER A 80 14.36 -5.04 -21.44
N GLU A 81 14.75 -5.71 -22.52
CA GLU A 81 13.84 -6.58 -23.27
C GLU A 81 13.27 -7.72 -22.39
N ASN A 82 14.10 -8.26 -21.50
CA ASN A 82 13.71 -9.31 -20.56
C ASN A 82 12.59 -8.84 -19.62
N SER A 83 12.66 -7.61 -19.10
CA SER A 83 11.61 -7.06 -18.24
C SER A 83 10.27 -6.86 -18.94
N ARG A 84 10.27 -6.71 -20.28
CA ARG A 84 9.06 -6.53 -21.09
C ARG A 84 8.43 -7.86 -21.54
N SER A 85 9.08 -8.99 -21.24
CA SER A 85 8.63 -10.35 -21.57
C SER A 85 7.66 -10.93 -20.52
N GLU A 86 6.91 -11.96 -20.88
CA GLU A 86 6.05 -12.69 -19.93
C GLU A 86 6.85 -13.38 -18.82
N ALA A 87 8.08 -13.85 -19.13
CA ALA A 87 8.97 -14.44 -18.14
C ALA A 87 9.42 -13.40 -17.12
N GLY A 88 9.74 -12.18 -17.56
CA GLY A 88 10.05 -11.05 -16.69
C GLY A 88 8.88 -10.69 -15.77
N LEU A 89 7.65 -10.67 -16.30
CA LEU A 89 6.45 -10.43 -15.50
C LEU A 89 6.28 -11.46 -14.37
N LYS A 90 6.51 -12.75 -14.65
CA LYS A 90 6.46 -13.80 -13.61
C LYS A 90 7.54 -13.62 -12.55
N GLN A 91 8.73 -13.14 -12.93
CA GLN A 91 9.78 -12.81 -11.96
C GLN A 91 9.38 -11.61 -11.09
N PHE A 92 8.75 -10.58 -11.66
CA PHE A 92 8.22 -9.47 -10.88
C PHE A 92 7.17 -9.95 -9.87
N TYR A 93 6.26 -10.84 -10.26
CA TYR A 93 5.28 -11.43 -9.33
C TYR A 93 5.97 -12.12 -8.15
N TYR A 94 6.96 -12.97 -8.45
CA TYR A 94 7.68 -13.73 -7.43
C TYR A 94 8.47 -12.81 -6.48
N LEU A 95 9.24 -11.88 -7.01
CA LEU A 95 10.13 -11.01 -6.22
C LEU A 95 9.38 -9.95 -5.43
N SER A 96 8.27 -9.42 -5.97
CA SER A 96 7.44 -8.45 -5.25
C SER A 96 6.45 -9.10 -4.29
N ALA A 97 6.17 -10.40 -4.46
CA ALA A 97 5.04 -11.08 -3.84
C ALA A 97 3.72 -10.29 -4.01
N PHE A 98 3.53 -9.68 -5.19
CA PHE A 98 2.40 -8.79 -5.52
C PHE A 98 2.30 -7.50 -4.69
N ASN A 99 3.31 -7.19 -3.88
CA ASN A 99 3.34 -5.94 -3.14
C ASN A 99 3.58 -4.74 -4.09
N PRO A 100 2.67 -3.75 -4.12
CA PRO A 100 2.79 -2.59 -5.01
C PRO A 100 4.10 -1.81 -4.87
N TYR A 101 4.58 -1.62 -3.64
CA TYR A 101 5.81 -0.90 -3.37
C TYR A 101 7.03 -1.65 -3.93
N TYR A 102 7.15 -2.95 -3.64
CA TYR A 102 8.27 -3.74 -4.16
C TYR A 102 8.20 -3.89 -5.69
N PHE A 103 7.00 -4.04 -6.26
CA PHE A 103 6.82 -4.13 -7.70
C PHE A 103 7.33 -2.86 -8.42
N GLU A 104 6.97 -1.67 -7.93
CA GLU A 104 7.44 -0.40 -8.48
C GLU A 104 8.97 -0.28 -8.39
N ARG A 105 9.55 -0.60 -7.23
CA ARG A 105 11.01 -0.55 -7.02
C ARG A 105 11.76 -1.46 -8.01
N LEU A 106 11.26 -2.68 -8.22
CA LEU A 106 11.85 -3.62 -9.19
C LEU A 106 11.76 -3.10 -10.63
N CYS A 107 10.73 -2.31 -10.96
CA CYS A 107 10.58 -1.69 -12.28
C CYS A 107 11.46 -0.45 -12.46
N ALA A 108 11.74 0.29 -11.39
CA ALA A 108 12.50 1.55 -11.42
C ALA A 108 14.03 1.38 -11.49
N PHE A 109 14.56 0.29 -10.95
CA PHE A 109 16.01 0.01 -10.91
C PHE A 109 16.39 -1.10 -11.89
N ASN A 110 16.33 -0.81 -13.20
CA ASN A 110 16.85 -1.69 -14.26
C ASN A 110 17.62 -0.91 -15.33
#